data_AF-A0A9D8J7P6-F1
#
_entry.id   AF-A0A9D8J7P6-F1
#
_cell.length_a   1.000
_cell.length_b   1.000
_cell.length_c   1.000
_cell.angle_alpha   90.00
_cell.angle_beta   90.00
_cell.angle_gamma   90.00
#
_symmetry.space_group_name_H-M   'P 1'
#
loop_
_entity.id
_entity.type
_entity.pdbx_description
1 polymer ?
#
loop_
_entity_poly.entity_id
_entity_poly.type
_entity_poly.pdbx_seq_one_letter_code
_entity_poly.pdbx_strand_id
1 'polypeptide(L)'
;NVHGRAILYADRMTGSMQRAIEETERRRQKQVAFNETHSITPRGIVKQVVDVMEGARAEGGAPLPKGKLRARLGKGAKKPAGAAQTPSIHELRPEQALRRMKQLESEMFKHARNLEFEEAARLRDEIEVLRRAGFGLLEVKAG
;
A
#
# COMPACT_ATOMS: atom_id res chain seq x y z
N ASN A 1 21.83 -2.57 1.38
CA ASN A 1 20.69 -1.93 0.69
C ASN A 1 21.07 -1.67 -0.75
N VAL A 2 20.31 -2.20 -1.71
CA VAL A 2 20.63 -2.09 -3.14
C VAL A 2 20.42 -0.66 -3.65
N HIS A 3 19.36 0.02 -3.20
CA HIS A 3 19.04 1.41 -3.58
C HIS A 3 18.72 2.32 -2.39
N GLY A 4 19.17 1.95 -1.19
CA GLY A 4 18.92 2.76 0.01
C GLY A 4 19.69 4.07 -0.02
N ARG A 5 18.98 5.19 -0.09
CA ARG A 5 19.53 6.56 -0.03
C ARG A 5 18.87 7.33 1.11
N ALA A 6 19.67 8.11 1.83
CA ALA A 6 19.19 9.08 2.81
C ALA A 6 19.50 10.49 2.29
N ILE A 7 18.58 11.43 2.47
CA ILE A 7 18.74 12.85 2.14
C ILE A 7 18.52 13.62 3.44
N LEU A 8 19.54 14.38 3.87
CA LEU A 8 19.49 15.19 5.07
C LEU A 8 19.45 16.67 4.65
N TYR A 9 18.38 17.37 5.01
CA TYR A 9 18.26 18.81 4.79
C TYR A 9 18.78 19.55 6.02
N ALA A 10 19.83 20.35 5.85
CA ALA A 10 20.41 21.18 6.89
C ALA A 10 21.20 22.33 6.26
N ASP A 11 21.20 23.50 6.91
CA ASP A 11 21.94 24.67 6.45
C ASP A 11 23.45 24.52 6.63
N ARG A 12 23.88 23.74 7.62
CA ARG A 12 25.29 23.45 7.91
C ARG A 12 25.49 22.02 8.37
N MET A 13 26.68 21.49 8.11
CA MET A 13 27.10 20.19 8.65
C MET A 13 27.41 20.33 10.14
N THR A 14 26.67 19.60 10.97
CA THR A 14 26.97 19.50 12.41
C THR A 14 27.99 18.40 12.68
N GLY A 15 28.70 18.46 13.82
CA GLY A 15 29.66 17.41 14.18
C GLY A 15 29.04 16.03 14.33
N SER A 16 27.77 15.94 14.76
CA SER A 16 27.04 14.67 14.84
C SER A 16 26.70 14.11 13.46
N MET A 17 26.31 14.96 12.51
CA MET A 17 26.09 14.55 11.12
C MET A 17 27.38 14.03 10.51
N GLN A 18 28.50 14.73 10.74
CA GLN A 18 29.78 14.34 10.21
C GLN A 18 30.19 12.94 10.69
N ARG A 19 30.14 12.67 12.01
CA ARG A 19 30.42 11.33 12.56
C ARG A 19 29.50 10.25 12.01
N ALA A 20 28.21 10.55 11.83
CA ALA A 20 27.24 9.60 11.31
C ALA A 20 27.50 9.27 9.83
N ILE A 21 27.84 10.27 9.02
CA ILE A 21 28.17 10.13 7.60
C ILE A 21 29.47 9.33 7.46
N GLU A 22 30.52 9.69 8.20
CA GLU A 22 31.81 9.01 8.19
C GLU A 22 31.68 7.53 8.57
N GLU A 23 30.94 7.21 9.64
CA GLU A 23 30.73 5.81 10.04
C GLU A 23 29.90 5.03 9.02
N THR A 24 28.91 5.68 8.39
CA THR A 24 28.12 5.06 7.31
C THR A 24 29.00 4.74 6.11
N GLU A 25 29.86 5.67 5.72
CA GLU A 25 30.76 5.53 4.58
C GLU A 25 31.83 4.46 4.85
N ARG A 26 32.44 4.47 6.04
CA ARG A 26 33.39 3.44 6.49
C ARG A 26 32.79 2.04 6.44
N ARG A 27 31.52 1.87 6.82
CA ARG A 27 30.81 0.59 6.72
C ARG A 27 30.52 0.20 5.28
N ARG A 28 30.05 1.15 4.46
CA ARG A 28 29.73 0.91 3.05
C ARG A 28 30.97 0.47 2.27
N GLN A 29 32.12 1.11 2.46
CA GLN A 29 33.38 0.73 1.82
C GLN A 29 33.78 -0.71 2.13
N LYS A 30 33.72 -1.12 3.40
CA LYS A 30 33.98 -2.51 3.79
C LYS A 30 33.02 -3.51 3.14
N GLN A 31 31.74 -3.14 3.04
CA GLN A 31 30.73 -4.00 2.40
C GLN A 31 30.98 -4.13 0.90
N VAL A 32 31.32 -3.03 0.21
CA VAL A 32 31.63 -3.04 -1.22
C VAL A 32 32.86 -3.90 -1.49
N ALA A 33 33.96 -3.67 -0.77
CA ALA A 33 35.19 -4.45 -0.93
C ALA A 33 34.96 -5.95 -0.67
N PHE A 34 34.19 -6.29 0.39
CA PHE A 34 33.82 -7.67 0.66
C PHE A 34 33.00 -8.27 -0.48
N ASN A 35 31.98 -7.54 -0.96
CA ASN A 35 31.14 -8.01 -2.05
C ASN A 35 31.91 -8.20 -3.36
N GLU A 36 32.84 -7.30 -3.70
CA GLU A 36 33.71 -7.40 -4.87
C GLU A 36 34.60 -8.64 -4.79
N THR A 37 35.25 -8.85 -3.63
CA THR A 37 36.13 -9.99 -3.39
C THR A 37 35.37 -11.32 -3.51
N HIS A 38 34.11 -11.34 -3.09
CA HIS A 38 33.28 -12.56 -3.05
C HIS A 38 32.27 -12.65 -4.20
N SER A 39 32.33 -11.75 -5.20
CA SER A 39 31.37 -11.69 -6.31
C SER A 39 29.89 -11.66 -5.87
N ILE A 40 29.59 -11.00 -4.75
CA ILE A 40 28.23 -10.91 -4.20
C ILE A 40 27.50 -9.73 -4.84
N THR A 41 26.41 -10.00 -5.55
CA THR A 41 25.50 -8.95 -6.03
C THR A 41 24.48 -8.62 -4.94
N PRO A 42 24.39 -7.36 -4.46
CA PRO A 42 23.40 -6.96 -3.47
C PRO A 42 21.97 -7.21 -3.96
N ARG A 43 21.13 -7.87 -3.15
CA ARG A 43 19.70 -8.08 -3.42
C ARG A 43 18.85 -7.57 -2.26
N GLY A 44 17.62 -7.16 -2.57
CA GLY A 44 16.63 -6.83 -1.55
C GLY A 44 16.18 -8.09 -0.81
N ILE A 45 15.94 -7.99 0.50
CA ILE A 45 15.36 -9.09 1.28
C ILE A 45 13.84 -9.00 1.15
N VAL A 46 13.20 -10.07 0.66
CA VAL A 46 11.74 -10.21 0.71
C VAL A 46 11.38 -10.88 2.02
N LYS A 47 10.75 -10.14 2.94
CA LYS A 47 10.23 -10.68 4.20
C LYS A 47 8.71 -10.67 4.15
N GLN A 48 8.08 -11.77 4.55
CA GLN A 48 6.62 -11.79 4.72
C GLN A 48 6.22 -10.88 5.89
N VAL A 49 5.15 -10.12 5.72
CA VAL A 49 4.56 -9.33 6.81
C VAL A 49 3.82 -10.31 7.71
N VAL A 50 4.37 -10.56 8.89
CA VAL A 50 3.70 -11.38 9.91
C VAL A 50 2.53 -10.57 10.44
N ASP A 51 1.33 -11.14 10.39
CA ASP A 51 0.15 -10.51 10.99
C ASP A 51 0.36 -10.49 12.50
N VAL A 52 0.27 -9.32 13.12
CA VAL A 52 0.47 -9.13 14.57
C VAL A 52 -0.56 -9.96 15.38
N MET A 53 -1.64 -10.40 14.74
CA MET A 53 -2.63 -11.32 15.31
C MET A 53 -2.20 -12.80 15.34
N GLU A 54 -1.09 -13.18 14.70
CA GLU A 54 -0.61 -14.57 14.65
C GLU A 54 0.15 -14.96 15.92
N GLY A 55 0.75 -13.99 16.64
CA GLY A 55 1.44 -14.21 17.91
C GLY A 55 0.54 -14.46 19.12
N ALA A 56 -0.78 -14.44 18.96
CA ALA A 56 -1.77 -14.62 20.03
C ALA A 56 -2.58 -15.93 19.90
N ARG A 57 -2.06 -16.94 19.19
CA ARG A 57 -2.64 -18.29 19.24
C ARG A 57 -1.75 -19.18 20.10
N ALA A 58 -2.12 -19.28 21.37
CA ALA A 58 -1.76 -20.41 22.20
C ALA A 58 -2.33 -21.70 21.59
N GLU A 59 -1.64 -22.79 21.84
CA GLU A 59 -1.88 -24.15 21.37
C GLU A 59 -3.34 -24.62 21.50
N GLY A 60 -3.83 -25.33 20.48
CA GLY A 60 -4.95 -26.26 20.59
C GLY A 60 -6.35 -25.69 20.32
N GLY A 61 -6.98 -26.14 19.22
CA GLY A 61 -8.43 -26.07 19.05
C GLY A 61 -8.89 -25.73 17.63
N ALA A 62 -9.66 -26.64 17.03
CA ALA A 62 -10.20 -26.60 15.67
C ALA A 62 -10.99 -25.31 15.32
N PRO A 63 -11.11 -24.93 14.03
CA PRO A 63 -11.82 -23.73 13.62
C PRO A 63 -13.31 -24.00 13.50
N LEU A 64 -14.16 -23.18 14.14
CA LEU A 64 -15.57 -23.02 13.78
C LEU A 64 -16.06 -21.62 14.25
N PRO A 65 -17.16 -21.10 13.65
CA PRO A 65 -17.23 -19.74 13.17
C PRO A 65 -18.27 -18.91 13.95
N LYS A 66 -18.46 -17.68 13.46
CA LYS A 66 -19.70 -16.88 13.45
C LYS A 66 -19.52 -15.53 14.11
N GLY A 67 -19.87 -14.51 13.33
CA GLY A 67 -19.92 -13.13 13.75
C GLY A 67 -20.93 -12.88 14.85
N LYS A 68 -20.85 -11.67 15.41
CA LYS A 68 -22.00 -10.95 15.93
C LYS A 68 -21.79 -9.46 15.72
N LEU A 69 -22.78 -8.94 15.02
CA LEU A 69 -23.15 -7.58 14.73
C LEU A 69 -23.42 -6.77 16.02
N ARG A 70 -23.37 -5.44 15.84
CA ARG A 70 -23.99 -4.33 16.62
C ARG A 70 -23.03 -3.68 17.63
N ALA A 71 -22.96 -2.35 17.76
CA ALA A 71 -24.05 -1.38 17.68
C ALA A 71 -23.54 0.05 17.30
N ARG A 72 -24.22 0.68 16.33
CA ARG A 72 -25.03 1.90 16.49
C ARG A 72 -24.26 3.17 16.88
N LEU A 73 -23.99 4.03 15.88
CA LEU A 73 -24.17 5.46 16.06
C LEU A 73 -24.84 6.03 14.81
N GLY A 74 -26.11 6.41 14.97
CA GLY A 74 -26.90 7.01 13.92
C GLY A 74 -26.70 8.53 13.85
N LYS A 75 -26.90 9.08 12.66
CA LYS A 75 -27.75 10.24 12.38
C LYS A 75 -27.74 10.53 10.87
N GLY A 76 -28.92 10.78 10.30
CA GLY A 76 -29.07 11.39 8.99
C GLY A 76 -29.71 10.51 7.92
N ALA A 77 -31.01 10.27 8.04
CA ALA A 77 -31.84 9.76 6.97
C ALA A 77 -32.08 10.83 5.89
N LYS A 78 -31.79 10.52 4.63
CA LYS A 78 -32.64 10.85 3.47
C LYS A 78 -32.59 9.69 2.47
N LYS A 79 -33.77 9.23 2.07
CA LYS A 79 -34.07 8.11 1.16
C LYS A 79 -34.87 8.70 -0.03
N PRO A 80 -35.23 7.93 -1.07
CA PRO A 80 -34.44 7.66 -2.27
C PRO A 80 -35.06 8.30 -3.52
N ALA A 81 -34.25 8.54 -4.55
CA ALA A 81 -34.67 8.66 -5.95
C ALA A 81 -33.45 8.18 -6.75
N GLY A 82 -33.51 7.15 -7.57
CA GLY A 82 -34.42 7.02 -8.70
C GLY A 82 -33.61 7.34 -9.96
N ALA A 83 -33.56 6.37 -10.87
CA ALA A 83 -33.06 6.46 -12.24
C ALA A 83 -31.54 6.55 -12.45
N ALA A 84 -31.05 5.53 -13.17
CA ALA A 84 -29.79 5.44 -13.88
C ALA A 84 -29.38 6.74 -14.56
N GLN A 85 -28.22 7.30 -14.20
CA GLN A 85 -27.45 8.22 -15.03
C GLN A 85 -25.97 8.07 -14.66
N THR A 86 -25.18 7.51 -15.57
CA THR A 86 -23.72 7.54 -15.54
C THR A 86 -23.30 9.01 -15.64
N PRO A 87 -22.75 9.66 -14.59
CA PRO A 87 -22.28 11.02 -14.74
C PRO A 87 -20.97 10.99 -15.52
N SER A 88 -20.90 11.85 -16.53
CA SER A 88 -19.76 12.10 -17.39
C SER A 88 -18.47 12.28 -16.57
N ILE A 89 -17.39 11.67 -17.07
CA ILE A 89 -16.05 11.59 -16.44
C ILE A 89 -15.40 12.97 -16.17
N HIS A 90 -16.01 14.08 -16.59
CA HIS A 90 -15.30 15.34 -16.72
C HIS A 90 -15.11 16.20 -15.46
N GLU A 91 -15.81 16.00 -14.34
CA GLU A 91 -15.57 16.81 -13.13
C GLU A 91 -15.89 16.07 -11.81
N LEU A 92 -15.30 14.91 -11.57
CA LEU A 92 -15.25 14.38 -10.21
C LEU A 92 -14.30 15.26 -9.38
N ARG A 93 -14.80 15.93 -8.34
CA ARG A 93 -13.94 16.55 -7.32
C ARG A 93 -12.95 15.48 -6.81
N PRO A 94 -11.65 15.77 -6.67
CA PRO A 94 -10.65 14.79 -6.25
C PRO A 94 -11.05 13.99 -5.00
N GLU A 95 -11.76 14.63 -4.06
CA GLU A 95 -12.27 13.98 -2.85
C GLU A 95 -13.34 12.90 -3.10
N GLN A 96 -14.23 13.11 -4.07
CA GLN A 96 -15.28 12.15 -4.40
C GLN A 96 -14.71 10.93 -5.11
N ALA A 97 -13.73 11.14 -5.99
CA ALA A 97 -12.97 10.06 -6.64
C ALA A 97 -12.25 9.19 -5.60
N LEU A 98 -11.57 9.78 -4.62
CA LEU A 98 -10.90 9.04 -3.54
C LEU A 98 -11.86 8.18 -2.71
N ARG A 99 -13.04 8.72 -2.36
CA ARG A 99 -14.06 7.96 -1.62
C ARG A 99 -14.57 6.76 -2.43
N ARG A 100 -14.82 6.96 -3.73
CA ARG A 100 -15.28 5.89 -4.61
C ARG A 100 -14.21 4.82 -4.81
N MET A 101 -12.95 5.20 -5.03
CA MET A 101 -11.82 4.27 -5.13
C MET A 101 -11.70 3.40 -3.88
N LYS A 102 -11.81 4.00 -2.68
CA LYS A 102 -11.75 3.25 -1.41
C LYS A 102 -12.90 2.22 -1.27
N GLN A 103 -14.09 2.54 -1.76
CA GLN A 103 -15.22 1.62 -1.75
C GLN A 103 -14.97 0.44 -2.69
N LEU A 104 -14.55 0.73 -3.93
CA LEU A 104 -14.21 -0.27 -4.94
C LEU A 104 -13.07 -1.20 -4.46
N GLU A 105 -12.03 -0.65 -3.80
CA GLU A 105 -10.96 -1.45 -3.21
C GLU A 105 -11.49 -2.44 -2.17
N SER A 106 -12.37 -1.99 -1.28
CA SER A 106 -12.97 -2.86 -0.27
C SER A 106 -13.81 -3.97 -0.88
N GLU A 107 -14.53 -3.69 -1.97
CA GLU A 107 -15.33 -4.68 -2.72
C GLU A 107 -14.42 -5.66 -3.46
N MET A 108 -13.37 -5.17 -4.12
CA MET A 108 -12.34 -6.00 -4.77
C MET A 108 -11.71 -6.99 -3.79
N PHE A 109 -11.31 -6.54 -2.60
CA PHE A 109 -10.76 -7.42 -1.56
C PHE A 109 -11.78 -8.40 -0.99
N LYS A 110 -13.07 -8.08 -1.04
CA LYS A 110 -14.13 -9.02 -0.65
C LYS A 110 -14.27 -10.13 -1.70
N HIS A 111 -14.33 -9.78 -2.98
CA HIS A 111 -14.39 -10.74 -4.09
C HIS A 111 -13.14 -11.62 -4.13
N ALA A 112 -11.94 -11.05 -3.92
CA ALA A 112 -10.70 -11.82 -3.83
C ALA A 112 -10.71 -12.84 -2.69
N ARG A 113 -11.27 -12.48 -1.52
CA ARG A 113 -11.44 -13.41 -0.39
C ARG A 113 -12.46 -14.50 -0.67
N ASN A 114 -13.45 -14.22 -1.51
CA ASN A 114 -14.47 -15.18 -1.94
C ASN A 114 -14.04 -16.04 -3.14
N LEU A 115 -12.79 -15.89 -3.63
CA LEU A 115 -12.27 -16.55 -4.84
C LEU A 115 -12.99 -16.13 -6.13
N GLU A 116 -13.67 -14.99 -6.12
CA GLU A 116 -14.37 -14.39 -7.26
C GLU A 116 -13.39 -13.50 -8.06
N PHE A 117 -12.37 -14.11 -8.67
CA PHE A 117 -11.25 -13.38 -9.27
C PHE A 117 -11.64 -12.55 -10.50
N GLU A 118 -12.66 -12.96 -11.25
CA GLU A 118 -13.13 -12.21 -12.43
C GLU A 118 -13.73 -10.86 -12.02
N GLU A 119 -14.57 -10.83 -11.00
CA GLU A 119 -15.16 -9.59 -10.51
C GLU A 119 -14.12 -8.73 -9.77
N ALA A 120 -13.18 -9.35 -9.05
CA ALA A 120 -12.05 -8.62 -8.47
C ALA A 120 -11.18 -7.95 -9.56
N ALA A 121 -10.93 -8.62 -10.68
CA ALA A 121 -10.17 -8.06 -11.80
C ALA A 121 -10.90 -6.87 -12.44
N ARG A 122 -12.22 -6.98 -12.65
CA ARG A 122 -13.02 -5.86 -13.18
C ARG A 122 -12.98 -4.63 -12.29
N LEU A 123 -13.11 -4.82 -10.97
CA LEU A 123 -13.05 -3.71 -10.01
C LEU A 123 -11.66 -3.07 -9.96
N ARG A 124 -10.59 -3.86 -10.11
CA ARG A 124 -9.23 -3.34 -10.24
C ARG A 124 -9.11 -2.42 -11.46
N ASP A 125 -9.61 -2.86 -12.61
CA ASP A 125 -9.52 -2.09 -13.86
C ASP A 125 -10.32 -0.78 -13.74
N GLU A 126 -11.50 -0.80 -13.08
CA GLU A 126 -12.28 0.41 -12.78
C GLU A 126 -11.52 1.40 -11.87
N ILE A 127 -10.84 0.89 -10.83
CA ILE A 127 -9.99 1.71 -9.95
C ILE A 127 -8.84 2.32 -10.74
N GLU A 128 -8.21 1.57 -11.65
CA GLU A 128 -7.12 2.09 -12.50
C GLU A 128 -7.60 3.22 -13.41
N VAL A 129 -8.78 3.08 -14.03
CA VAL A 129 -9.39 4.13 -14.87
C VAL A 129 -9.67 5.39 -14.05
N LEU A 130 -10.28 5.24 -12.87
CA LEU A 130 -10.59 6.37 -11.99
C LEU A 130 -9.33 7.06 -11.48
N ARG A 131 -8.27 6.29 -11.19
CA ARG A 131 -6.98 6.84 -10.76
C ARG A 131 -6.31 7.67 -11.85
N ARG A 132 -6.35 7.19 -13.10
CA ARG A 132 -5.81 7.92 -14.26
C ARG A 132 -6.58 9.21 -14.51
N ALA A 133 -7.91 9.14 -14.51
CA ALA A 133 -8.77 10.29 -14.75
C ALA A 133 -8.68 11.35 -13.64
N GLY A 134 -8.61 10.94 -12.37
CA GLY A 134 -8.61 11.86 -11.22
C GLY A 134 -7.25 12.47 -10.87
N PHE A 135 -6.13 11.82 -11.23
CA PHE A 135 -4.79 12.25 -10.79
C PHE A 135 -3.77 12.44 -11.91
N GLY A 136 -4.15 12.27 -13.18
CA GLY A 136 -3.26 12.57 -14.32
C GLY A 136 -1.93 11.81 -14.31
N LEU A 137 -1.87 10.64 -13.66
CA LEU A 137 -0.64 9.86 -13.56
C LEU A 137 -0.37 9.16 -14.89
N LEU A 138 0.66 9.64 -15.58
CA LEU A 138 1.29 8.95 -16.71
C LEU A 138 1.73 7.56 -16.29
N GLU A 139 1.42 6.56 -17.12
CA GLU A 139 1.79 5.17 -16.91
C GLU A 139 3.29 5.05 -16.62
N VAL A 140 3.64 4.64 -15.39
CA VAL A 140 4.96 4.06 -15.15
C VAL A 140 4.92 2.69 -15.80
N LYS A 141 5.42 2.60 -17.04
CA LYS A 141 5.75 1.33 -17.68
C LYS A 141 6.61 0.54 -16.71
N ALA A 142 6.06 -0.54 -16.18
CA ALA A 142 6.84 -1.55 -15.48
C ALA A 142 7.78 -2.18 -16.52
N GLY A 143 9.05 -1.76 -16.48
CA GLY A 143 10.17 -2.43 -17.14
C GLY A 143 10.87 -3.38 -16.19
#